data_AF-A0AA40HC02-F1
#
_entry.id   AF-A0AA40HC02-F1
#
_cell.length_a   1.000
_cell.length_b   1.000
_cell.length_c   1.000
_cell.angle_alpha   90.00
_cell.angle_beta   90.00
_cell.angle_gamma   90.00
#
_symmetry.space_group_name_H-M   'P 1'
#
loop_
_entity.id
_entity.type
_entity.pdbx_description
1 polymer ?
#
loop_
_entity_poly.entity_id
_entity_poly.type
_entity_poly.pdbx_seq_one_letter_code
_entity_poly.pdbx_strand_id
1 'polypeptide(L)'
;MLAFTEITKGFNGLRRHLFLCLAEPSVLCYKCKKFHLGLCYDTMSSCNLQYQQSCATENIYILTKKGQSIYYYSILSCMTNCEDVNFLGFEKRTELICCKHSNYCNLPEGS
;
A
#
# COMPACT_ATOMS: atom_id res chain seq x y z
N MET A 1 24.88 -7.06 25.58
CA MET A 1 25.15 -6.62 26.97
C MET A 1 23.80 -6.35 27.60
N LEU A 2 23.41 -7.19 28.55
CA LEU A 2 22.08 -7.20 29.16
C LEU A 2 21.98 -6.12 30.23
N ALA A 3 20.81 -5.51 30.38
CA ALA A 3 20.41 -4.86 31.63
C ALA A 3 18.98 -5.29 31.95
N PHE A 4 18.84 -6.24 32.87
CA PHE A 4 17.59 -6.57 33.55
C PHE A 4 17.79 -6.22 35.03
N THR A 5 16.96 -5.33 35.56
CA THR A 5 16.86 -5.07 37.00
C THR A 5 15.80 -5.98 37.61
N GLU A 6 16.18 -6.69 38.67
CA GLU A 6 15.35 -7.61 39.46
C GLU A 6 14.23 -6.89 40.22
N ILE A 7 13.03 -7.52 40.28
CA ILE A 7 12.21 -7.52 41.50
C ILE A 7 11.69 -8.95 41.72
N THR A 8 12.32 -9.68 42.64
CA THR A 8 11.84 -10.93 43.21
C THR A 8 10.94 -10.64 44.41
N LYS A 9 9.64 -10.98 44.35
CA LYS A 9 8.85 -11.48 45.50
C LYS A 9 7.73 -12.38 44.99
N GLY A 10 7.79 -13.65 45.38
CA GLY A 10 7.02 -14.73 44.79
C GLY A 10 5.63 -14.97 45.37
N PHE A 11 4.82 -15.66 44.57
CA PHE A 11 3.91 -16.74 44.94
C PHE A 11 3.75 -17.59 43.67
N ASN A 12 3.95 -18.92 43.76
CA ASN A 12 3.97 -19.86 42.62
C ASN A 12 2.71 -19.69 41.72
N GLY A 13 2.88 -18.94 40.62
CA GLY A 13 1.83 -18.27 39.82
C GLY A 13 1.10 -19.22 38.86
N LEU A 14 -0.23 -19.24 38.84
CA LEU A 14 -1.18 -18.19 38.41
C LEU A 14 -1.07 -17.86 36.91
N ARG A 15 -1.94 -18.54 36.13
CA ARG A 15 -2.58 -18.06 34.89
C ARG A 15 -1.61 -17.66 33.77
N ARG A 16 -1.23 -18.65 32.95
CA ARG A 16 -0.73 -18.44 31.58
C ARG A 16 -1.81 -17.76 30.72
N HIS A 17 -1.99 -16.46 30.88
CA HIS A 17 -2.54 -15.63 29.82
C HIS A 17 -1.41 -15.37 28.84
N LEU A 18 -1.29 -16.29 27.91
CA LEU A 18 -0.38 -16.24 26.77
C LEU A 18 -0.81 -15.07 25.87
N PHE A 19 -0.34 -13.86 26.18
CA PHE A 19 -0.46 -12.71 25.27
C PHE A 19 0.51 -12.93 24.09
N LEU A 20 0.05 -13.71 23.10
CA LEU A 20 0.61 -13.71 21.76
C LEU A 20 0.26 -12.35 21.14
N CYS A 21 1.21 -11.43 21.06
CA CYS A 21 1.11 -10.30 20.15
C CYS A 21 1.14 -10.87 18.72
N LEU A 22 -0.03 -11.19 18.15
CA LEU A 22 -0.16 -11.49 16.72
C LEU A 22 0.21 -10.20 15.98
N ALA A 23 1.45 -10.11 15.50
CA ALA A 23 1.80 -9.08 14.55
C ALA A 23 0.90 -9.25 13.33
N GLU A 24 0.13 -8.22 12.98
CA GLU A 24 -0.67 -8.25 11.76
C GLU A 24 0.25 -8.58 10.58
N PRO A 25 -0.14 -9.50 9.68
CA PRO A 25 0.67 -9.83 8.52
C PRO A 25 0.93 -8.55 7.71
N SER A 26 2.20 -8.22 7.51
CA SER A 26 2.58 -7.05 6.73
C SER A 26 2.18 -7.27 5.27
N VAL A 27 1.25 -6.47 4.78
CA VAL A 27 0.81 -6.51 3.37
C VAL A 27 1.93 -5.96 2.48
N LEU A 28 2.24 -6.67 1.39
CA LEU A 28 3.15 -6.24 0.34
C LEU A 28 2.39 -5.51 -0.77
N CYS A 29 2.99 -4.47 -1.35
CA CYS A 29 2.46 -3.74 -2.50
C CYS A 29 3.50 -3.67 -3.61
N TYR A 30 3.08 -3.52 -4.86
CA TYR A 30 3.98 -3.20 -5.96
C TYR A 30 4.38 -1.74 -5.97
N LYS A 31 5.60 -1.49 -6.43
CA LYS A 31 6.15 -0.17 -6.71
C LYS A 31 6.63 -0.09 -8.15
N CYS A 32 6.04 0.84 -8.90
CA CYS A 32 6.41 1.13 -10.27
C CYS A 32 6.02 2.58 -10.61
N LYS A 33 6.93 3.37 -11.20
CA LYS A 33 6.62 4.75 -11.59
C LYS A 33 5.88 4.84 -12.93
N LYS A 34 6.02 3.83 -13.79
CA LYS A 34 5.32 3.75 -15.08
C LYS A 34 4.90 2.32 -15.38
N PHE A 35 3.73 1.94 -14.88
CA PHE A 35 3.09 0.66 -15.16
C PHE A 35 2.09 0.81 -16.29
N HIS A 36 2.17 -0.01 -17.33
CA HIS A 36 1.24 0.07 -18.45
C HIS A 36 1.11 -1.31 -19.12
N LEU A 37 -0.13 -1.81 -19.20
CA LEU A 37 -0.51 -3.09 -19.83
C LEU A 37 0.34 -4.27 -19.30
N GLY A 38 0.38 -4.44 -17.97
CA GLY A 38 1.10 -5.56 -17.34
C GLY A 38 2.61 -5.37 -17.18
N LEU A 39 3.19 -4.31 -17.75
CA LEU A 39 4.64 -4.05 -17.73
C LEU A 39 4.99 -2.83 -16.89
N CYS A 40 6.02 -2.95 -16.06
CA CYS A 40 6.71 -1.79 -15.48
C CYS A 40 7.84 -1.37 -16.42
N TYR A 41 7.80 -0.15 -16.93
CA TYR A 41 8.85 0.40 -17.82
C TYR A 41 10.11 0.85 -17.07
N ASP A 42 10.03 0.91 -15.74
CA ASP A 42 11.16 1.01 -14.83
C ASP A 42 11.43 -0.36 -14.18
N THR A 43 12.18 -0.40 -13.08
CA THR A 43 12.32 -1.61 -12.26
C THR A 43 11.08 -1.81 -11.38
N MET A 44 10.38 -2.93 -11.58
CA MET A 44 9.35 -3.38 -10.64
C MET A 44 10.00 -3.70 -9.29
N SER A 45 9.45 -3.15 -8.21
CA SER A 45 9.88 -3.43 -6.84
C SER A 45 8.68 -3.59 -5.91
N SER A 46 8.93 -3.84 -4.63
CA SER A 46 7.87 -3.98 -3.63
C SER A 46 8.12 -3.13 -2.39
N CYS A 47 7.07 -2.88 -1.62
CA CYS A 47 7.13 -2.28 -0.28
C CYS A 47 6.20 -3.02 0.66
N ASN A 48 6.60 -3.08 1.94
CA ASN A 48 5.72 -3.52 3.02
C ASN A 48 4.95 -2.31 3.55
N LEU A 49 3.65 -2.46 3.78
CA LEU A 49 2.84 -1.42 4.40
C LEU A 49 3.35 -1.11 5.81
N GLN A 50 3.57 0.18 6.07
CA GLN A 50 3.81 0.72 7.40
C GLN A 50 2.50 1.20 8.04
N TYR A 51 2.58 1.67 9.29
CA TYR A 51 1.44 2.24 9.98
C TYR A 51 0.76 3.34 9.14
N GLN A 52 -0.58 3.28 9.03
CA GLN A 52 -1.41 4.19 8.24
C GLN A 52 -1.10 4.25 6.73
N GLN A 53 -0.38 3.27 6.18
CA GLN A 53 -0.20 3.14 4.74
C GLN A 53 -1.23 2.21 4.11
N SER A 54 -1.44 2.38 2.81
CA SER A 54 -2.18 1.46 1.95
C SER A 54 -1.43 1.29 0.63
N CYS A 55 -1.68 0.19 -0.07
CA CYS A 55 -1.24 0.08 -1.45
C CYS A 55 -2.04 1.09 -2.29
N ALA A 56 -1.39 1.72 -3.26
CA ALA A 56 -1.98 2.76 -4.07
C ALA A 56 -1.73 2.50 -5.55
N THR A 57 -2.73 2.83 -6.36
CA THR A 57 -2.67 2.88 -7.81
C THR A 57 -3.14 4.26 -8.26
N GLU A 58 -2.24 5.05 -8.86
CA GLU A 58 -2.62 6.31 -9.52
C GLU A 58 -2.77 6.05 -11.02
N ASN A 59 -4.00 5.93 -11.51
CA ASN A 59 -4.29 5.84 -12.94
C ASN A 59 -4.22 7.24 -13.56
N ILE A 60 -3.32 7.42 -14.51
CA ILE A 60 -3.12 8.68 -15.24
C ILE A 60 -3.85 8.59 -16.57
N TYR A 61 -4.74 9.54 -16.82
CA TYR A 61 -5.48 9.69 -18.07
C TYR A 61 -5.13 11.02 -18.73
N ILE A 62 -4.96 11.01 -20.05
CA ILE A 62 -4.88 12.22 -20.88
C ILE A 62 -6.29 12.62 -21.27
N LEU A 63 -6.64 13.89 -21.08
CA LEU A 63 -7.91 14.45 -21.52
C LEU A 63 -7.78 14.93 -22.97
N THR A 64 -8.65 14.41 -23.83
CA THR A 64 -8.75 14.92 -25.19
C THR A 64 -9.47 16.27 -25.21
N LYS A 65 -9.33 17.03 -26.31
CA LYS A 65 -10.10 18.26 -26.55
C LYS A 65 -11.62 18.06 -26.51
N LYS A 66 -12.09 16.81 -26.66
CA LYS A 66 -13.51 16.42 -26.57
C LYS A 66 -13.93 15.99 -25.16
N GLY A 67 -13.06 16.11 -24.15
CA GLY A 67 -13.33 15.72 -22.76
C GLY A 67 -13.22 14.22 -22.47
N GLN A 68 -12.78 13.40 -23.44
CA GLN A 68 -12.59 11.97 -23.23
C GLN A 68 -11.32 11.72 -22.43
N SER A 69 -11.40 10.84 -21.42
CA SER A 69 -10.24 10.37 -20.66
C SER A 69 -9.66 9.12 -21.32
N ILE A 70 -8.43 9.23 -21.83
CA ILE A 70 -7.69 8.10 -22.40
C ILE A 70 -6.67 7.65 -21.37
N TYR A 71 -6.74 6.39 -20.95
CA TYR A 71 -5.74 5.81 -20.04
C TYR A 71 -4.34 5.91 -20.64
N TYR A 72 -3.36 6.30 -19.82
CA TYR A 72 -1.99 6.51 -20.27
C TYR A 72 -0.99 5.61 -19.55
N TYR A 73 -0.98 5.58 -18.22
CA TYR A 73 -0.21 4.62 -17.40
C TYR A 73 -0.70 4.71 -15.95
N SER A 74 -0.28 3.76 -15.11
CA SER A 74 -0.49 3.79 -13.67
C SER A 74 0.83 3.97 -12.91
N ILE A 75 0.76 4.59 -11.75
CA ILE A 75 1.83 4.57 -10.73
C ILE A 75 1.39 3.62 -9.62
N LEU A 76 2.26 2.69 -9.24
CA LEU A 76 2.03 1.75 -8.15
C LEU A 76 2.90 2.15 -6.96
N SER A 77 2.33 2.24 -5.76
CA SER A 77 3.10 2.63 -4.56
C SER A 77 2.51 2.12 -3.24
N CYS A 78 3.24 2.35 -2.15
CA CYS A 78 2.70 2.41 -0.78
C CYS A 78 2.50 3.89 -0.43
N MET A 79 1.32 4.27 0.04
CA MET A 79 0.96 5.67 0.29
C MET A 79 0.34 5.83 1.68
N THR A 80 0.77 6.85 2.42
CA THR A 80 0.16 7.24 3.70
C THR A 80 -1.07 8.10 3.43
N ASN A 81 -2.12 7.97 4.25
CA ASN A 81 -3.38 8.74 4.09
C ASN A 81 -3.99 8.58 2.69
N CYS A 82 -3.99 7.35 2.18
CA CYS A 82 -4.55 7.00 0.88
C CYS A 82 -6.08 6.92 0.97
N GLU A 83 -6.78 7.71 0.16
CA GLU A 83 -8.22 7.65 -0.02
C GLU A 83 -8.56 7.63 -1.51
N ASP A 84 -9.63 6.92 -1.89
CA ASP A 84 -10.07 6.88 -3.28
C ASP A 84 -10.53 8.27 -3.73
N VAL A 85 -9.83 8.85 -4.71
CA VAL A 85 -10.09 10.21 -5.18
C VAL A 85 -9.86 10.34 -6.68
N ASN A 86 -10.58 11.28 -7.29
CA ASN A 86 -10.54 11.50 -8.72
C ASN A 86 -10.28 12.98 -9.00
N PHE A 87 -9.06 13.29 -9.43
CA PHE A 87 -8.60 14.64 -9.72
C PHE A 87 -8.77 14.94 -11.21
N LEU A 88 -9.56 15.97 -11.54
CA LEU A 88 -9.71 16.47 -12.90
C LEU A 88 -8.90 17.77 -13.05
N GLY A 89 -7.87 17.74 -13.90
CA GLY A 89 -7.10 18.91 -14.33
C GLY A 89 -7.49 19.35 -15.75
N PHE A 90 -6.73 20.30 -16.31
CA PHE A 90 -7.01 20.85 -17.65
C PHE A 90 -6.74 19.84 -18.77
N GLU A 91 -5.63 19.10 -18.71
CA GLU A 91 -5.21 18.13 -19.74
C GLU A 91 -5.09 16.70 -19.22
N LYS A 92 -5.28 16.52 -17.90
CA LYS A 92 -5.07 15.24 -17.24
C LYS A 92 -6.18 14.96 -16.25
N ARG A 93 -6.56 13.70 -16.14
CA ARG A 93 -7.32 13.15 -15.03
C ARG A 93 -6.45 12.15 -14.30
N THR A 94 -6.47 12.18 -12.97
CA THR A 94 -5.76 11.21 -12.12
C THR A 94 -6.76 10.58 -11.19
N GLU A 95 -6.84 9.26 -11.21
CA GLU A 95 -7.67 8.47 -10.30
C GLU A 95 -6.76 7.71 -9.35
N LEU A 96 -6.84 8.01 -8.06
CA LEU A 96 -6.14 7.31 -7.00
C LEU A 96 -7.08 6.26 -6.43
N ILE A 97 -6.63 5.01 -6.41
CA ILE A 97 -7.33 3.87 -5.83
C ILE A 97 -6.45 3.26 -4.74
N CYS A 98 -7.04 2.99 -3.58
CA CYS A 98 -6.35 2.53 -2.38
C CYS A 98 -6.85 1.15 -1.96
N CYS A 99 -5.94 0.27 -1.54
CA CYS A 99 -6.29 -1.07 -1.06
C CYS A 99 -5.34 -1.56 0.04
N LYS A 100 -5.84 -2.43 0.92
CA LYS A 100 -5.08 -3.01 2.04
C LYS A 100 -5.44 -4.46 2.39
N HIS A 101 -6.30 -5.10 1.59
CA HIS A 101 -6.94 -6.37 1.96
C HIS A 101 -6.14 -7.62 1.57
N SER A 102 -5.16 -7.48 0.67
CA SER A 102 -4.34 -8.59 0.16
C SER A 102 -2.98 -8.10 -0.34
N ASN A 103 -2.02 -9.02 -0.40
CA ASN A 103 -0.73 -8.75 -1.02
C ASN A 103 -0.91 -8.38 -2.49
N TYR A 104 -0.20 -7.35 -2.93
CA TYR A 104 -0.17 -6.85 -4.30
C TYR A 104 -1.53 -6.43 -4.84
N CYS A 105 -2.45 -6.01 -3.97
CA CYS A 105 -3.80 -5.59 -4.35
C CYS A 105 -3.81 -4.36 -5.29
N ASN A 106 -2.70 -3.62 -5.39
CA ASN A 106 -2.57 -2.47 -6.29
C ASN A 106 -2.19 -2.83 -7.73
N LEU A 107 -2.26 -4.11 -8.10
CA LEU A 107 -2.19 -4.50 -9.50
C LEU A 107 -3.57 -4.27 -10.17
N PRO A 108 -3.68 -3.41 -11.20
CA PRO A 108 -4.95 -3.16 -11.88
C PRO A 108 -5.51 -4.44 -12.52
N GLU A 109 -6.82 -4.70 -12.38
CA GLU A 109 -7.48 -5.81 -13.07
C GLU A 109 -7.41 -5.63 -14.60
N GLY A 110 -7.12 -6.71 -15.34
CA GLY A 110 -7.03 -6.70 -16.81
C GLY A 110 -5.64 -6.48 -17.39
N SER A 111 -4.58 -6.62 -16.58
CA SER A 111 -3.18 -6.71 -17.01
C SER A 111 -2.85 -8.00 -17.76
#